data_AF-A0A143BGB1-F1
#
_entry.id   AF-A0A143BGB1-F1
#
_cell.length_a   1.000
_cell.length_b   1.000
_cell.length_c   1.000
_cell.angle_alpha   90.00
_cell.angle_beta   90.00
_cell.angle_gamma   90.00
#
_symmetry.space_group_name_H-M   'P 1'
#
loop_
_entity.id
_entity.type
_entity.pdbx_description
1 polymer ?
#
loop_
_entity_poly.entity_id
_entity_poly.type
_entity_poly.pdbx_seq_one_letter_code
_entity_poly.pdbx_strand_id
1 'polypeptide(L)'
;MIAPLSDLPAALADAVAAYEASGNIGGLMERLHHIRDGATPDALVAATEPWLHMPEVAGPLYERIVDHQPNNARALVILANAYWLSGRGPEVVGELASRALSADPDNRGAWHMWALTEGNQRDRTIRWLQVTQRFPDDMLAKAALADNAASLAAAEHDREALDLAIGAYEELWNNSPTEQQRAALETALNTLRNYQF
;
A
#
# COMPACT_ATOMS: atom_id res chain seq x y z
N MET A 1 18.83 30.03 12.71
CA MET A 1 19.32 29.36 11.50
C MET A 1 20.09 28.14 11.98
N ILE A 2 19.47 26.96 11.97
CA ILE A 2 20.15 25.69 12.32
C ILE A 2 20.92 25.28 11.06
N ALA A 3 22.22 24.99 11.19
CA ALA A 3 23.00 24.52 10.04
C ALA A 3 22.36 23.22 9.51
N PRO A 4 22.20 23.07 8.19
CA PRO A 4 21.67 21.82 7.64
C PRO A 4 22.57 20.65 8.07
N LEU A 5 21.95 19.53 8.44
CA LEU A 5 22.66 18.26 8.63
C LEU A 5 23.46 17.98 7.36
N SER A 6 24.79 18.03 7.47
CA SER A 6 25.70 18.00 6.32
C SER A 6 25.69 16.66 5.56
N ASP A 7 25.13 15.60 6.15
CA ASP A 7 24.88 14.32 5.49
C ASP A 7 23.61 13.64 6.06
N LEU A 8 22.46 13.98 5.46
CA LEU A 8 21.15 13.46 5.86
C LEU A 8 21.00 11.94 5.65
N PRO A 9 21.40 11.36 4.49
CA PRO A 9 21.40 9.91 4.31
C PRO A 9 22.24 9.16 5.35
N ALA A 10 23.45 9.64 5.67
CA ALA A 10 24.28 9.00 6.69
C ALA A 10 23.65 9.08 8.09
N ALA A 11 23.07 10.23 8.45
CA ALA A 11 22.38 10.38 9.73
C ALA A 11 21.17 9.42 9.86
N LEU A 12 20.42 9.22 8.78
CA LEU A 12 19.29 8.29 8.77
C LEU A 12 19.75 6.83 8.83
N ALA A 13 20.77 6.46 8.05
CA ALA A 13 21.35 5.11 8.09
C ALA A 13 21.89 4.76 9.48
N ASP A 14 22.55 5.71 10.15
CA ASP A 14 23.05 5.53 11.52
C ASP A 14 21.90 5.41 12.53
N ALA A 15 20.80 6.16 12.35
CA ALA A 15 19.59 6.02 13.17
C ALA A 15 18.95 4.63 13.05
N VAL A 16 18.83 4.13 11.82
CA VAL A 16 18.29 2.79 11.56
C VAL A 16 19.22 1.70 12.10
N ALA A 17 20.52 1.78 11.86
CA ALA A 17 21.48 0.79 12.36
C ALA A 17 21.48 0.70 13.88
N ALA A 18 21.39 1.85 14.58
CA ALA A 18 21.29 1.87 16.03
C ALA A 18 19.97 1.25 16.54
N TYR A 19 18.86 1.45 15.82
CA TYR A 19 17.58 0.82 16.12
C TYR A 19 17.63 -0.69 15.90
N GLU A 20 18.12 -1.16 14.77
CA GLU A 20 18.23 -2.59 14.47
C GLU A 20 19.10 -3.33 15.49
N ALA A 21 20.18 -2.69 15.96
CA ALA A 21 21.06 -3.28 16.97
C ALA A 21 20.43 -3.36 18.37
N SER A 22 19.45 -2.51 18.69
CA SER A 22 18.97 -2.34 20.07
C SER A 22 17.47 -2.61 20.27
N GLY A 23 16.67 -2.60 19.21
CA GLY A 23 15.21 -2.58 19.27
C GLY A 23 14.63 -1.31 19.92
N ASN A 24 15.44 -0.28 20.17
CA ASN A 24 15.01 0.91 20.90
C ASN A 24 14.21 1.87 19.99
N ILE A 25 12.91 1.63 19.90
CA ILE A 25 12.00 2.48 19.12
C ILE A 25 11.95 3.93 19.63
N GLY A 26 12.06 4.16 20.94
CA GLY A 26 12.08 5.50 21.51
C GLY A 26 13.29 6.31 21.05
N GLY A 27 14.46 5.66 21.03
CA GLY A 27 15.69 6.24 20.50
C GLY A 27 15.60 6.51 19.00
N LEU A 28 15.00 5.61 18.21
CA LEU A 28 14.75 5.86 16.79
C LEU A 28 13.92 7.13 16.60
N MET A 29 12.77 7.23 17.30
CA MET A 29 11.84 8.35 17.15
C MET A 29 12.48 9.69 17.51
N GLU A 30 13.28 9.74 18.58
CA GLU A 30 14.03 10.95 18.95
C GLU A 30 14.97 11.41 17.82
N ARG A 31 15.71 10.47 17.21
CA ARG A 31 16.63 10.78 16.11
C ARG A 31 15.89 11.21 14.86
N LEU A 32 14.81 10.53 14.49
CA LEU A 32 13.98 10.90 13.33
C LEU A 32 13.35 12.30 13.49
N HIS A 33 12.92 12.66 14.70
CA HIS A 33 12.43 14.02 14.98
C HIS A 33 13.54 15.07 14.80
N HIS A 34 14.74 14.81 15.29
CA HIS A 34 15.86 15.74 15.08
C HIS A 34 16.21 15.90 13.58
N ILE A 35 16.23 14.78 12.85
CA ILE A 35 16.49 14.72 11.41
C ILE A 35 15.45 15.54 10.63
N ARG A 36 14.15 15.33 10.89
CA ARG A 36 13.08 15.99 10.12
C ARG A 36 12.94 17.49 10.41
N ASP A 37 13.37 17.95 11.58
CA ASP A 37 13.34 19.38 11.95
C ASP A 37 14.47 20.16 11.27
N GLY A 38 15.57 19.49 10.92
CA GLY A 38 16.75 20.08 10.29
C GLY A 38 16.83 19.98 8.76
N ALA A 39 15.83 19.39 8.10
CA ALA A 39 15.85 19.09 6.66
C ALA A 39 14.66 19.67 5.89
N THR A 40 14.86 19.93 4.61
CA THR A 40 13.76 20.29 3.70
C THR A 40 12.95 19.04 3.32
N PRO A 41 11.66 19.18 2.97
CA PRO A 41 10.85 18.06 2.51
C PRO A 41 11.49 17.27 1.35
N ASP A 42 12.07 17.95 0.36
CA ASP A 42 12.70 17.28 -0.79
C ASP A 42 13.96 16.50 -0.40
N ALA A 43 14.75 17.03 0.54
CA ALA A 43 15.90 16.30 1.09
C ALA A 43 15.45 15.06 1.87
N LEU A 44 14.35 15.17 2.64
CA LEU A 44 13.75 14.04 3.35
C LEU A 44 13.23 12.98 2.37
N VAL A 45 12.57 13.36 1.28
CA VAL A 45 12.13 12.43 0.22
C VAL A 45 13.31 11.63 -0.30
N ALA A 46 14.39 12.32 -0.71
CA ALA A 46 15.58 11.66 -1.26
C ALA A 46 16.26 10.73 -0.24
N ALA A 47 16.41 11.17 1.02
CA ALA A 47 17.07 10.39 2.06
C ALA A 47 16.25 9.17 2.52
N THR A 48 14.91 9.25 2.45
CA THR A 48 14.01 8.19 2.94
C THR A 48 13.78 7.07 1.92
N GLU A 49 14.12 7.27 0.64
CA GLU A 49 13.86 6.30 -0.44
C GLU A 49 14.34 4.86 -0.13
N PRO A 50 15.53 4.62 0.46
CA PRO A 50 15.96 3.27 0.82
C PRO A 50 15.12 2.61 1.93
N TRP A 51 14.39 3.41 2.71
CA TRP A 51 13.75 3.03 3.97
C TRP A 51 12.22 2.97 3.86
N LEU A 52 11.65 3.07 2.66
CA LEU A 52 10.19 3.03 2.45
C LEU A 52 9.52 1.73 2.92
N HIS A 53 10.30 0.66 3.07
CA HIS A 53 9.84 -0.64 3.57
C HIS A 53 9.73 -0.70 5.10
N MET A 54 10.29 0.29 5.82
CA MET A 54 10.24 0.39 7.29
C MET A 54 9.21 1.44 7.70
N PRO A 55 7.97 1.06 8.05
CA PRO A 55 6.92 2.03 8.40
C PRO A 55 7.27 2.91 9.60
N GLU A 56 8.06 2.39 10.56
CA GLU A 56 8.56 3.14 11.72
C GLU A 56 9.59 4.22 11.36
N VAL A 57 10.20 4.14 10.16
CA VAL A 57 11.11 5.16 9.62
C VAL A 57 10.37 6.07 8.64
N ALA A 58 9.71 5.48 7.66
CA ALA A 58 9.04 6.22 6.60
C ALA A 58 7.89 7.07 7.16
N GLY A 59 7.07 6.54 8.07
CA GLY A 59 5.91 7.24 8.63
C GLY A 59 6.26 8.61 9.23
N PRO A 60 7.10 8.69 10.27
CA PRO A 60 7.45 9.96 10.92
C PRO A 60 8.11 11.01 10.01
N LEU A 61 8.85 10.57 8.99
CA LEU A 61 9.48 11.47 8.02
C LEU A 61 8.46 11.95 6.98
N TYR A 62 7.59 11.07 6.49
CA TYR A 62 6.54 11.42 5.53
C TYR A 62 5.39 12.21 6.16
N GLU A 63 5.17 12.14 7.47
CA GLU A 63 4.33 13.11 8.19
C GLU A 63 4.80 14.55 7.92
N ARG A 64 6.11 14.80 8.12
CA ARG A 64 6.70 16.12 7.87
C ARG A 64 6.62 16.52 6.40
N ILE A 65 6.86 15.57 5.48
CA ILE A 65 6.79 15.85 4.04
C ILE A 65 5.36 16.23 3.64
N VAL A 66 4.35 15.48 4.08
CA VAL A 66 2.94 15.73 3.77
C VAL A 66 2.45 17.04 4.38
N ASP A 67 2.91 17.40 5.58
CA ASP A 67 2.56 18.70 6.21
C ASP A 67 3.00 19.89 5.35
N HIS A 68 4.16 19.79 4.69
CA HIS A 68 4.69 20.84 3.80
C HIS A 68 4.22 20.73 2.36
N GLN A 69 3.86 19.52 1.92
CA GLN A 69 3.45 19.22 0.56
C GLN A 69 2.10 18.48 0.57
N PRO A 70 1.01 19.14 0.98
CA PRO A 70 -0.26 18.46 1.28
C PRO A 70 -0.96 17.83 0.07
N ASN A 71 -0.53 18.20 -1.14
CA ASN A 71 -1.05 17.72 -2.43
C ASN A 71 -0.02 16.85 -3.19
N ASN A 72 1.07 16.42 -2.56
CA ASN A 72 1.99 15.46 -3.18
C ASN A 72 1.40 14.05 -3.08
N ALA A 73 0.76 13.59 -4.15
CA ALA A 73 0.08 12.29 -4.19
C ALA A 73 1.01 11.11 -3.83
N ARG A 74 2.26 11.12 -4.30
CA ARG A 74 3.25 10.09 -3.95
C ARG A 74 3.55 10.09 -2.45
N ALA A 75 3.76 11.27 -1.85
CA ALA A 75 4.03 11.37 -0.42
C ALA A 75 2.83 10.93 0.44
N LEU A 76 1.62 11.30 0.03
CA LEU A 76 0.37 10.85 0.66
C LEU A 76 0.22 9.33 0.63
N VAL A 77 0.51 8.69 -0.50
CA VAL A 77 0.47 7.23 -0.65
C VAL A 77 1.52 6.54 0.22
N ILE A 78 2.75 7.07 0.27
CA ILE A 78 3.81 6.49 1.11
C ILE A 78 3.43 6.59 2.59
N LEU A 79 2.91 7.74 3.02
CA LEU A 79 2.42 7.91 4.39
C LEU A 79 1.25 6.97 4.70
N ALA A 80 0.29 6.85 3.78
CA ALA A 80 -0.84 5.95 3.92
C ALA A 80 -0.37 4.49 4.07
N ASN A 81 0.60 4.06 3.27
CA ASN A 81 1.18 2.72 3.35
C ASN A 81 1.89 2.49 4.69
N ALA A 82 2.69 3.46 5.16
CA ALA A 82 3.33 3.38 6.46
C ALA A 82 2.29 3.23 7.60
N TYR A 83 1.22 4.02 7.56
CA TYR A 83 0.12 3.96 8.54
C TYR A 83 -0.66 2.65 8.49
N TRP A 84 -0.88 2.09 7.29
CA TRP A 84 -1.51 0.80 7.13
C TRP A 84 -0.67 -0.31 7.77
N LEU A 85 0.63 -0.36 7.42
CA LEU A 85 1.56 -1.36 7.94
C LEU A 85 1.79 -1.23 9.45
N SER A 86 1.70 -0.02 10.00
CA SER A 86 1.80 0.23 11.44
C SER A 86 0.47 0.09 12.19
N GLY A 87 -0.63 -0.28 11.52
CA GLY A 87 -1.92 -0.54 12.16
C GLY A 87 -2.69 0.71 12.63
N ARG A 88 -2.47 1.90 12.04
CA ARG A 88 -3.27 3.10 12.37
C ARG A 88 -4.74 3.03 11.91
N GLY A 89 -5.08 2.04 11.09
CA GLY A 89 -6.47 1.70 10.73
C GLY A 89 -6.96 2.34 9.42
N PRO A 90 -8.10 1.85 8.90
CA PRO A 90 -8.57 2.18 7.55
C PRO A 90 -9.04 3.63 7.38
N GLU A 91 -9.54 4.28 8.43
CA GLU A 91 -10.11 5.63 8.34
C GLU A 91 -9.06 6.68 7.92
N VAL A 92 -7.96 6.79 8.67
CA VAL A 92 -6.87 7.74 8.36
C VAL A 92 -6.16 7.39 7.05
N VAL A 93 -6.00 6.10 6.76
CA VAL A 93 -5.39 5.64 5.50
C VAL A 93 -6.30 5.99 4.31
N GLY A 94 -7.62 5.85 4.47
CA GLY A 94 -8.61 6.17 3.45
C GLY A 94 -8.69 7.66 3.17
N GLU A 95 -8.54 8.51 4.20
CA GLU A 95 -8.44 9.96 4.03
C GLU A 95 -7.20 10.34 3.19
N LEU A 96 -6.03 9.80 3.53
CA LEU A 96 -4.79 10.04 2.78
C LEU A 96 -4.90 9.55 1.33
N ALA A 97 -5.49 8.37 1.11
CA ALA A 97 -5.74 7.83 -0.22
C ALA A 97 -6.67 8.73 -1.03
N SER A 98 -7.76 9.24 -0.42
CA SER A 98 -8.71 10.13 -1.09
C SER A 98 -8.09 11.49 -1.45
N ARG A 99 -7.23 12.01 -0.58
CA ARG A 99 -6.42 13.21 -0.86
C ARG A 99 -5.42 12.96 -2.00
N ALA A 100 -4.78 11.79 -2.03
CA ALA A 100 -3.85 11.42 -3.09
C ALA A 100 -4.56 11.31 -4.44
N LEU A 101 -5.75 10.70 -4.49
CA LEU A 101 -6.60 10.64 -5.69
C LEU A 101 -7.06 12.03 -6.16
N SER A 102 -7.36 12.93 -5.22
CA SER A 102 -7.76 14.30 -5.55
C SER A 102 -6.59 15.10 -6.16
N ALA A 103 -5.36 14.82 -5.71
CA ALA A 103 -4.16 15.46 -6.23
C ALA A 103 -3.68 14.85 -7.56
N ASP A 104 -3.79 13.53 -7.71
CA ASP A 104 -3.41 12.79 -8.91
C ASP A 104 -4.36 11.59 -9.11
N PRO A 105 -5.39 11.75 -9.97
CA PRO A 105 -6.35 10.69 -10.29
C PRO A 105 -5.74 9.47 -10.98
N ASP A 106 -4.52 9.56 -11.49
CA ASP A 106 -3.81 8.47 -12.18
C ASP A 106 -2.86 7.72 -11.24
N ASN A 107 -2.76 8.15 -9.98
CA ASN A 107 -1.89 7.52 -9.01
C ASN A 107 -2.38 6.12 -8.63
N ARG A 108 -1.79 5.09 -9.25
CA ARG A 108 -2.08 3.67 -8.99
C ARG A 108 -2.04 3.33 -7.49
N GLY A 109 -1.04 3.83 -6.75
CA GLY A 109 -0.92 3.55 -5.32
C GLY A 109 -2.08 4.12 -4.51
N ALA A 110 -2.57 5.31 -4.86
CA ALA A 110 -3.72 5.92 -4.20
C ALA A 110 -4.99 5.10 -4.40
N TRP A 111 -5.23 4.60 -5.62
CA TRP A 111 -6.34 3.69 -5.93
C TRP A 111 -6.27 2.39 -5.12
N HIS A 112 -5.08 1.80 -4.96
CA HIS A 112 -4.88 0.60 -4.14
C HIS A 112 -5.23 0.86 -2.68
N MET A 113 -4.69 1.94 -2.07
CA MET A 113 -4.98 2.27 -0.68
C MET A 113 -6.46 2.61 -0.47
N TRP A 114 -7.09 3.28 -1.44
CA TRP A 114 -8.52 3.60 -1.39
C TRP A 114 -9.41 2.36 -1.46
N ALA A 115 -9.08 1.38 -2.32
CA ALA A 115 -9.82 0.12 -2.39
C ALA A 115 -9.61 -0.71 -1.10
N LEU A 116 -8.36 -0.80 -0.63
CA LEU A 116 -7.97 -1.58 0.55
C LEU A 116 -8.70 -1.16 1.83
N THR A 117 -8.95 0.15 1.98
CA THR A 117 -9.54 0.74 3.19
C THR A 117 -11.06 0.63 3.29
N GLU A 118 -11.75 0.19 2.23
CA GLU A 118 -13.20 -0.01 2.28
C GLU A 118 -13.55 -1.18 3.20
N GLY A 119 -14.27 -0.91 4.28
CA GLY A 119 -14.59 -1.91 5.31
C GLY A 119 -15.66 -2.91 4.87
N ASN A 120 -16.63 -2.47 4.07
CA ASN A 120 -17.68 -3.35 3.56
C ASN A 120 -17.12 -4.27 2.47
N GLN A 121 -17.36 -5.57 2.58
CA GLN A 121 -16.78 -6.56 1.68
C GLN A 121 -17.26 -6.40 0.23
N ARG A 122 -18.55 -6.20 0.02
CA ARG A 122 -19.13 -6.00 -1.31
C ARG A 122 -18.63 -4.71 -1.95
N ASP A 123 -18.63 -3.62 -1.21
CA ASP A 123 -18.13 -2.34 -1.70
C ASP A 123 -16.64 -2.41 -2.01
N ARG A 124 -15.84 -3.11 -1.18
CA ARG A 124 -14.41 -3.33 -1.44
C ARG A 124 -14.16 -4.13 -2.72
N THR A 125 -14.96 -5.17 -2.98
CA THR A 125 -14.90 -5.91 -4.25
C THR A 125 -15.20 -4.98 -5.43
N ILE A 126 -16.22 -4.13 -5.32
CA ILE A 126 -16.55 -3.12 -6.34
C ILE A 126 -15.40 -2.13 -6.54
N ARG A 127 -14.76 -1.65 -5.46
CA ARG A 127 -13.60 -0.76 -5.56
C ARG A 127 -12.45 -1.44 -6.29
N TRP A 128 -12.10 -2.69 -5.95
CA TRP A 128 -11.06 -3.41 -6.66
C TRP A 128 -11.39 -3.66 -8.14
N LEU A 129 -12.65 -3.88 -8.48
CA LEU A 129 -13.09 -3.95 -9.88
C LEU A 129 -12.85 -2.61 -10.61
N GLN A 130 -13.11 -1.48 -9.96
CA GLN A 130 -12.78 -0.16 -10.54
C GLN A 130 -11.27 0.02 -10.74
N VAL A 131 -10.44 -0.47 -9.80
CA VAL A 131 -8.98 -0.44 -9.93
C VAL A 131 -8.53 -1.24 -11.16
N THR A 132 -9.05 -2.45 -11.37
CA THR A 132 -8.64 -3.29 -12.52
C THR A 132 -9.13 -2.72 -13.85
N GLN A 133 -10.30 -2.06 -13.88
CA GLN A 133 -10.78 -1.36 -15.07
C GLN A 133 -9.90 -0.15 -15.41
N ARG A 134 -9.40 0.56 -14.39
CA ARG A 134 -8.50 1.71 -14.57
C ARG A 134 -7.09 1.29 -14.98
N PHE A 135 -6.57 0.21 -14.38
CA PHE A 135 -5.23 -0.31 -14.59
C PHE A 135 -5.30 -1.77 -15.07
N PRO A 136 -5.63 -2.02 -16.35
CA PRO A 136 -5.89 -3.37 -16.87
C PRO A 136 -4.66 -4.30 -16.85
N ASP A 137 -3.45 -3.75 -16.82
CA ASP A 137 -2.20 -4.53 -16.75
C ASP A 137 -1.73 -4.79 -15.30
N ASP A 138 -2.50 -4.32 -14.31
CA ASP A 138 -2.14 -4.44 -12.90
C ASP A 138 -2.49 -5.82 -12.32
N MET A 139 -1.54 -6.75 -12.41
CA MET A 139 -1.73 -8.10 -11.87
C MET A 139 -1.95 -8.13 -10.35
N LEU A 140 -1.43 -7.15 -9.61
CA LEU A 140 -1.66 -7.07 -8.17
C LEU A 140 -3.12 -6.68 -7.86
N ALA A 141 -3.67 -5.71 -8.59
CA ALA A 141 -5.08 -5.35 -8.46
C ALA A 141 -6.00 -6.50 -8.87
N LYS A 142 -5.62 -7.28 -9.91
CA LYS A 142 -6.38 -8.47 -10.31
C LYS A 142 -6.36 -9.56 -9.26
N ALA A 143 -5.22 -9.79 -8.60
CA ALA A 143 -5.14 -10.71 -7.45
C ALA A 143 -6.04 -10.24 -6.30
N ALA A 144 -5.99 -8.95 -5.95
CA ALA A 144 -6.85 -8.39 -4.91
C ALA A 144 -8.35 -8.50 -5.27
N LEU A 145 -8.72 -8.26 -6.53
CA LEU A 145 -10.10 -8.46 -7.01
C LEU A 145 -10.53 -9.92 -6.89
N ALA A 146 -9.70 -10.86 -7.36
CA ALA A 146 -9.99 -12.29 -7.32
C ALA A 146 -10.23 -12.77 -5.87
N ASP A 147 -9.35 -12.39 -4.94
CA ASP A 147 -9.45 -12.78 -3.54
C ASP A 147 -10.69 -12.17 -2.84
N ASN A 148 -10.98 -10.88 -3.10
CA ASN A 148 -12.16 -10.22 -2.52
C ASN A 148 -13.47 -10.77 -3.10
N ALA A 149 -13.51 -11.03 -4.42
CA ALA A 149 -14.68 -11.62 -5.09
C ALA A 149 -14.93 -13.07 -4.62
N ALA A 150 -13.89 -13.90 -4.49
CA ALA A 150 -14.00 -15.26 -3.98
C ALA A 150 -14.52 -15.27 -2.53
N SER A 151 -13.99 -14.37 -1.70
CA SER A 151 -14.44 -14.22 -0.32
C SER A 151 -15.90 -13.77 -0.25
N LEU A 152 -16.32 -12.84 -1.12
CA LEU A 152 -17.68 -12.31 -1.17
C LEU A 152 -18.66 -13.41 -1.61
N ALA A 153 -18.29 -14.18 -2.63
CA ALA A 153 -19.05 -15.32 -3.11
C ALA A 153 -19.34 -16.30 -1.98
N ALA A 154 -18.31 -16.70 -1.23
CA ALA A 154 -18.46 -17.62 -0.11
C ALA A 154 -19.29 -17.04 1.05
N ALA A 155 -19.09 -15.76 1.40
CA ALA A 155 -19.75 -15.13 2.54
C ALA A 155 -21.24 -14.84 2.29
N GLU A 156 -21.60 -14.49 1.04
CA GLU A 156 -22.96 -14.04 0.69
C GLU A 156 -23.71 -15.00 -0.25
N HIS A 157 -23.12 -16.16 -0.56
CA HIS A 157 -23.63 -17.09 -1.57
C HIS A 157 -23.87 -16.43 -2.93
N ASP A 158 -23.00 -15.49 -3.29
CA ASP A 158 -23.14 -14.63 -4.46
C ASP A 158 -22.52 -15.29 -5.70
N ARG A 159 -23.38 -15.66 -6.66
CA ARG A 159 -22.97 -16.27 -7.94
C ARG A 159 -22.24 -15.30 -8.84
N GLU A 160 -22.62 -14.02 -8.86
CA GLU A 160 -21.96 -13.02 -9.68
C GLU A 160 -20.55 -12.75 -9.16
N ALA A 161 -20.38 -12.73 -7.83
CA ALA A 161 -19.06 -12.66 -7.21
C ALA A 161 -18.21 -13.90 -7.49
N LEU A 162 -18.81 -15.10 -7.55
CA LEU A 162 -18.11 -16.33 -7.92
C LEU A 162 -17.60 -16.28 -9.36
N ASP A 163 -18.45 -15.88 -10.29
CA ASP A 163 -18.09 -15.73 -11.71
C ASP A 163 -16.99 -14.67 -11.89
N LEU A 164 -17.10 -13.55 -11.16
CA LEU A 164 -16.08 -12.49 -11.14
C LEU A 164 -14.73 -13.00 -10.62
N ALA A 165 -14.73 -13.79 -9.54
CA ALA A 165 -13.53 -14.38 -8.99
C ALA A 165 -12.86 -15.34 -9.99
N ILE A 166 -13.65 -16.22 -10.62
CA ILE A 166 -13.16 -17.16 -11.64
C ILE A 166 -12.52 -16.40 -12.80
N GLY A 167 -13.21 -15.39 -13.35
CA GLY A 167 -12.68 -14.58 -14.45
C GLY A 167 -11.36 -13.89 -14.08
N ALA A 168 -11.26 -13.30 -12.88
CA ALA A 168 -10.04 -12.65 -12.41
C ALA A 168 -8.88 -13.65 -12.24
N TYR A 169 -9.13 -14.84 -11.69
CA TYR A 169 -8.10 -15.89 -11.60
C TYR A 169 -7.69 -16.47 -12.96
N GLU A 170 -8.61 -16.56 -13.93
CA GLU A 170 -8.28 -16.97 -15.30
C GLU A 170 -7.35 -15.96 -15.98
N GLU A 171 -7.59 -14.66 -15.79
CA GLU A 171 -6.67 -13.62 -16.28
C GLU A 171 -5.29 -13.72 -15.64
N LEU A 172 -5.22 -13.95 -14.33
CA LEU A 172 -3.94 -14.17 -13.63
C LEU A 172 -3.22 -15.41 -14.16
N TRP A 173 -3.96 -16.49 -14.42
CA TRP A 173 -3.40 -17.74 -14.94
C TRP A 173 -2.81 -17.54 -16.35
N ASN A 174 -3.55 -16.85 -17.22
CA ASN A 174 -3.12 -16.53 -18.59
C ASN A 174 -1.85 -15.66 -18.62
N ASN A 175 -1.65 -14.80 -17.62
CA ASN A 175 -0.52 -13.87 -17.55
C ASN A 175 0.60 -14.34 -16.61
N SER A 176 0.52 -15.55 -16.06
CA SER A 176 1.50 -16.05 -15.11
C SER A 176 2.82 -16.47 -15.80
N PRO A 177 3.97 -15.89 -15.41
CA PRO A 177 5.25 -16.13 -16.09
C PRO A 177 5.85 -17.50 -15.81
N THR A 178 5.41 -18.18 -14.74
CA THR A 178 5.99 -19.46 -14.30
C THR A 178 4.95 -20.58 -14.27
N GLU A 179 5.40 -21.82 -14.49
CA GLU A 179 4.55 -23.00 -14.34
C GLU A 179 4.08 -23.18 -12.89
N GLN A 180 4.93 -22.85 -11.92
CA GLN A 180 4.57 -22.91 -10.50
C GLN A 180 3.40 -21.98 -10.15
N GLN A 181 3.41 -20.74 -10.63
CA GLN A 181 2.29 -19.81 -10.42
C GLN A 181 1.02 -20.30 -11.14
N ARG A 182 1.14 -20.81 -12.36
CA ARG A 182 0.01 -21.40 -13.09
C ARG A 182 -0.62 -22.57 -12.35
N ALA A 183 0.18 -23.47 -11.79
CA ALA A 183 -0.32 -24.62 -11.02
C ALA A 183 -1.05 -24.19 -9.73
N ALA A 184 -0.54 -23.16 -9.04
CA ALA A 184 -1.22 -22.59 -7.87
C ALA A 184 -2.59 -22.00 -8.23
N LEU A 185 -2.66 -21.24 -9.32
CA LEU A 185 -3.90 -20.63 -9.81
C LEU A 185 -4.89 -21.66 -10.35
N GLU A 186 -4.40 -22.72 -11.00
CA GLU A 186 -5.23 -23.83 -11.49
C GLU A 186 -5.92 -24.57 -10.34
N THR A 187 -5.22 -24.73 -9.20
CA THR A 187 -5.83 -25.30 -8.00
C THR A 187 -6.98 -24.43 -7.50
N ALA A 188 -6.79 -23.11 -7.39
CA ALA A 188 -7.85 -22.17 -7.00
C ALA A 188 -9.04 -22.19 -7.97
N LEU A 189 -8.77 -22.17 -9.29
CA LEU A 189 -9.80 -22.23 -10.32
C LEU A 189 -10.62 -23.52 -10.25
N ASN A 190 -9.97 -24.67 -10.04
CA ASN A 190 -10.66 -25.94 -9.89
C ASN A 190 -11.55 -25.96 -8.64
N THR A 191 -11.12 -25.36 -7.53
CA THR A 191 -11.96 -25.21 -6.34
C THR A 191 -13.19 -24.35 -6.63
N LEU A 192 -13.00 -23.16 -7.23
CA LEU A 192 -14.09 -22.21 -7.46
C LEU A 192 -15.12 -22.74 -8.47
N ARG A 193 -14.68 -23.37 -9.56
CA ARG A 193 -15.59 -23.93 -10.60
C ARG A 193 -16.47 -25.06 -10.09
N ASN A 194 -16.03 -25.75 -9.04
CA ASN A 194 -16.79 -26.82 -8.39
C ASN A 194 -17.49 -26.35 -7.12
N TYR A 195 -17.44 -25.06 -6.80
CA TYR A 195 -18.03 -24.51 -5.58
C TYR A 195 -19.57 -24.52 -5.67
N GLN A 196 -20.21 -24.99 -4.61
CA GLN A 196 -21.67 -25.04 -4.48
C GLN A 196 -22.06 -24.35 -3.17
N PHE A 197 -23.09 -23.52 -3.23
CA PHE A 197 -23.66 -22.81 -2.07
C PHE A 197 -24.65 -23.67 -1.31
#